data_AF-A0A146FGL9-F1
#
_entry.id   AF-A0A146FGL9-F1
#
_cell.length_a   1.000
_cell.length_b   1.000
_cell.length_c   1.000
_cell.angle_alpha   90.00
_cell.angle_beta   90.00
_cell.angle_gamma   90.00
#
_symmetry.space_group_name_H-M   'P 1'
#
loop_
_entity.id
_entity.type
_entity.pdbx_description
1 polymer ?
#
loop_
_entity_poly.entity_id
_entity_poly.type
_entity_poly.pdbx_seq_one_letter_code
_entity_poly.pdbx_strand_id
1 'polypeptide(L)'
;MARMIPTGVLKQWNKVMKFVVTKAVPSLCSSVDVLASMGGSIPRASKEDIEHREPNLTADEMDPRTAEELENLCVEYIFLEDTTGMNDEAVVCLKKTTGLWGVCEDLPIYIRWLVRAEQWYQQGHPEEKQPLQIRAIFAEKDGMIGPKGQKYFEDCFARSDLNGVVSFESVMEKGTGHDTLWGLDTAFLKILRDIKDTLSQ
;
A
#
# COMPACT_ATOMS: atom_id res chain seq x y z
N MET A 1 -16.55 -9.82 1.14
CA MET A 1 -16.80 -10.37 -0.20
C MET A 1 -15.56 -11.07 -0.78
N ALA A 2 -14.37 -10.45 -0.82
CA ALA A 2 -13.18 -11.08 -1.40
C ALA A 2 -12.77 -12.43 -0.74
N ARG A 3 -12.91 -12.57 0.59
CA ARG A 3 -12.69 -13.85 1.30
C ARG A 3 -13.66 -14.97 0.91
N MET A 4 -14.69 -14.72 0.11
CA MET A 4 -15.62 -15.76 -0.38
C MET A 4 -15.18 -16.38 -1.71
N ILE A 5 -14.14 -15.85 -2.37
CA ILE A 5 -13.61 -16.39 -3.64
C ILE A 5 -13.14 -17.84 -3.43
N PRO A 6 -13.65 -18.85 -4.15
CA PRO A 6 -13.26 -20.24 -3.92
C PRO A 6 -11.75 -20.46 -4.11
N THR A 7 -11.12 -21.30 -3.28
CA THR A 7 -9.68 -21.58 -3.36
C THR A 7 -9.26 -22.17 -4.72
N GLY A 8 -10.18 -22.87 -5.40
CA GLY A 8 -9.95 -23.36 -6.77
C GLY A 8 -9.72 -22.24 -7.78
N VAL A 9 -10.40 -21.09 -7.61
CA VAL A 9 -10.18 -19.89 -8.44
C VAL A 9 -8.82 -19.28 -8.11
N LEU A 10 -8.43 -19.26 -6.83
CA LEU A 10 -7.15 -18.70 -6.40
C LEU A 10 -5.94 -19.47 -6.96
N LYS A 11 -6.07 -20.79 -7.17
CA LYS A 11 -5.02 -21.60 -7.83
C LYS A 11 -4.77 -21.22 -9.30
N GLN A 12 -5.65 -20.42 -9.89
CA GLN A 12 -5.53 -19.91 -11.26
C GLN A 12 -5.64 -18.39 -11.30
N TRP A 13 -5.43 -17.73 -10.16
CA TRP A 13 -5.57 -16.28 -10.03
C TRP A 13 -4.68 -15.52 -11.00
N ASN A 14 -3.45 -15.98 -11.18
CA ASN A 14 -2.49 -15.41 -12.13
C ASN A 14 -3.01 -15.43 -13.58
N LYS A 15 -3.73 -16.49 -13.98
CA LYS A 15 -4.34 -16.58 -15.32
C LYS A 15 -5.51 -15.61 -15.47
N VAL A 16 -6.32 -15.46 -14.42
CA VAL A 16 -7.43 -14.50 -14.39
C VAL A 16 -6.89 -13.08 -14.51
N MET A 17 -5.87 -12.73 -13.72
CA MET A 17 -5.23 -11.41 -13.78
C MET A 17 -4.56 -11.16 -15.13
N LYS A 18 -3.81 -12.13 -15.66
CA LYS A 18 -3.22 -12.06 -17.00
C LYS A 18 -4.28 -11.83 -18.07
N PHE A 19 -5.42 -12.52 -18.01
CA PHE A 19 -6.51 -12.31 -18.96
C PHE A 19 -7.06 -10.88 -18.87
N VAL A 20 -7.36 -10.38 -17.67
CA VAL A 20 -7.94 -9.03 -17.52
C VAL A 20 -6.95 -7.97 -18.00
N VAL A 21 -5.69 -8.07 -17.59
CA VAL A 21 -4.64 -7.10 -17.96
C VAL A 21 -4.35 -7.14 -19.47
N THR A 22 -4.24 -8.31 -20.08
CA THR A 22 -3.84 -8.42 -21.50
C THR A 22 -4.99 -8.37 -22.51
N LYS A 23 -6.25 -8.55 -22.07
CA LYS A 23 -7.40 -8.64 -22.98
C LYS A 23 -8.56 -7.70 -22.66
N ALA A 24 -8.66 -7.16 -21.44
CA ALA A 24 -9.88 -6.48 -21.02
C ALA A 24 -9.72 -4.99 -20.72
N VAL A 25 -8.51 -4.41 -20.65
CA VAL A 25 -8.40 -2.99 -20.29
C VAL A 25 -7.29 -2.23 -21.05
N PRO A 26 -7.55 -0.98 -21.51
CA PRO A 26 -6.50 -0.03 -21.87
C PRO A 26 -5.88 0.57 -20.58
N SER A 27 -4.55 0.57 -20.49
CA SER A 27 -3.72 1.29 -19.49
C SER A 27 -4.33 1.47 -18.09
N LEU A 28 -4.36 0.40 -17.30
CA LEU A 28 -4.62 0.50 -15.87
C LEU A 28 -3.31 0.49 -15.09
N CYS A 29 -3.04 1.58 -14.37
CA CYS A 29 -1.83 1.73 -13.57
C CYS A 29 -1.84 0.94 -12.24
N SER A 30 -2.94 0.28 -11.84
CA SER A 30 -2.99 -0.42 -10.55
C SER A 30 -3.72 -1.78 -10.56
N SER A 31 -3.28 -2.68 -9.67
CA SER A 31 -3.85 -4.03 -9.47
C SER A 31 -5.28 -4.02 -8.90
N VAL A 32 -5.73 -2.90 -8.32
CA VAL A 32 -7.12 -2.71 -7.86
C VAL A 32 -8.07 -2.39 -8.97
N ASP A 33 -7.68 -1.57 -9.93
CA ASP A 33 -8.59 -1.17 -11.00
C ASP A 33 -9.01 -2.41 -11.82
N VAL A 34 -8.10 -3.39 -11.90
CA VAL A 34 -8.33 -4.73 -12.41
C VAL A 34 -9.36 -5.50 -11.56
N LEU A 35 -9.23 -5.51 -10.23
CA LEU A 35 -10.20 -6.15 -9.32
C LEU A 35 -11.58 -5.47 -9.31
N ALA A 36 -11.62 -4.14 -9.39
CA ALA A 36 -12.83 -3.34 -9.47
C ALA A 36 -13.57 -3.58 -10.80
N SER A 37 -12.84 -3.78 -11.90
CA SER A 37 -13.42 -4.14 -13.20
C SER A 37 -14.15 -5.50 -13.20
N MET A 38 -13.78 -6.40 -12.29
CA MET A 38 -14.40 -7.72 -12.13
C MET A 38 -15.65 -7.71 -11.22
N GLY A 39 -15.79 -6.69 -10.36
CA GLY A 39 -16.92 -6.53 -9.44
C GLY A 39 -17.88 -5.46 -9.94
N GLY A 40 -18.62 -5.76 -11.00
CA GLY A 40 -19.44 -4.80 -11.76
C GLY A 40 -20.06 -3.67 -10.93
N SER A 41 -19.65 -2.45 -11.27
CA SER A 41 -20.21 -1.11 -10.99
C SER A 41 -19.32 -0.19 -10.14
N ILE A 42 -19.04 0.99 -10.73
CA ILE A 42 -18.77 2.36 -10.18
C ILE A 42 -17.40 2.93 -10.62
N PRO A 43 -17.28 4.27 -10.78
CA PRO A 43 -17.42 5.06 -11.99
C PRO A 43 -16.12 5.17 -12.82
N ARG A 44 -16.29 5.58 -14.07
CA ARG A 44 -15.19 5.93 -14.98
C ARG A 44 -14.43 7.13 -14.41
N ALA A 45 -13.13 7.01 -14.16
CA ALA A 45 -12.27 8.18 -13.97
C ALA A 45 -12.45 9.10 -15.19
N SER A 46 -12.88 10.34 -14.98
CA SER A 46 -12.99 11.32 -16.06
C SER A 46 -11.58 11.70 -16.52
N LYS A 47 -11.45 12.01 -17.81
CA LYS A 47 -10.21 12.44 -18.47
C LYS A 47 -9.56 13.69 -17.83
N GLU A 48 -10.21 14.32 -16.86
CA GLU A 48 -9.79 15.55 -16.19
C GLU A 48 -8.74 15.30 -15.09
N ASP A 49 -8.62 14.08 -14.55
CA ASP A 49 -7.57 13.74 -13.57
C ASP A 49 -6.16 13.59 -14.20
N ILE A 50 -6.07 13.65 -15.54
CA ILE A 50 -4.83 13.46 -16.31
C ILE A 50 -4.07 14.78 -16.51
N GLU A 51 -4.76 15.94 -16.52
CA GLU A 51 -4.11 17.23 -16.83
C GLU A 51 -3.37 17.89 -15.65
N HIS A 52 -3.48 17.36 -14.42
CA HIS A 52 -2.86 17.94 -13.23
C HIS A 52 -1.72 17.12 -12.62
N ARG A 53 -1.20 16.12 -13.34
CA ARG A 53 -0.01 15.39 -12.92
C ARG A 53 1.25 16.20 -13.28
N GLU A 54 1.61 17.14 -12.40
CA GLU A 54 2.96 17.73 -12.42
C GLU A 54 3.97 16.58 -12.30
N PRO A 55 4.83 16.39 -13.31
CA PRO A 55 5.83 15.33 -13.29
C PRO A 55 6.93 15.75 -12.32
N ASN A 56 7.51 14.80 -11.59
CA ASN A 56 8.94 14.70 -11.24
C ASN A 56 9.09 13.68 -10.08
N LEU A 57 10.08 12.79 -10.06
CA LEU A 57 11.48 12.81 -10.51
C LEU A 57 11.80 11.42 -11.11
N THR A 58 12.76 11.15 -12.00
CA THR A 58 14.04 11.76 -12.39
C THR A 58 14.18 11.77 -13.93
N ALA A 59 13.20 12.36 -14.59
CA ALA A 59 12.95 12.22 -16.03
C ALA A 59 13.14 13.57 -16.76
N ASP A 60 14.30 14.21 -16.64
CA ASP A 60 14.53 15.50 -17.33
C ASP A 60 14.55 15.36 -18.88
N GLU A 61 14.40 14.13 -19.40
CA GLU A 61 14.39 13.83 -20.84
C GLU A 61 13.21 12.95 -21.32
N MET A 62 12.38 12.42 -20.43
CA MET A 62 11.26 11.56 -20.84
C MET A 62 9.95 12.33 -20.85
N ASP A 63 9.42 12.52 -22.06
CA ASP A 63 8.07 13.05 -22.28
C ASP A 63 7.03 12.25 -21.47
N PRO A 64 6.05 12.90 -20.82
CA PRO A 64 5.05 12.24 -19.98
C PRO A 64 4.30 11.10 -20.69
N ARG A 65 4.04 11.21 -22.00
CA ARG A 65 3.38 10.13 -22.76
C ARG A 65 4.30 8.93 -22.94
N THR A 66 5.60 9.18 -23.08
CA THR A 66 6.62 8.12 -23.14
C THR A 66 6.74 7.40 -21.81
N ALA A 67 6.66 8.12 -20.69
CA ALA A 67 6.65 7.52 -19.36
C ALA A 67 5.40 6.65 -19.12
N GLU A 68 4.22 7.15 -19.52
CA GLU A 68 2.95 6.41 -19.46
C GLU A 68 3.00 5.14 -20.33
N GLU A 69 3.50 5.25 -21.56
CA GLU A 69 3.61 4.08 -22.46
C GLU A 69 4.62 3.05 -21.92
N LEU A 70 5.73 3.50 -21.33
CA LEU A 70 6.69 2.61 -20.69
C LEU A 70 6.06 1.88 -19.49
N GLU A 71 5.25 2.57 -18.68
CA GLU A 71 4.52 1.97 -17.56
C GLU A 71 3.54 0.89 -18.06
N ASN A 72 2.79 1.19 -19.13
CA ASN A 72 1.88 0.23 -19.77
C ASN A 72 2.61 -1.03 -20.26
N LEU A 73 3.75 -0.83 -20.96
CA LEU A 73 4.59 -1.93 -21.43
C LEU A 73 5.14 -2.75 -20.25
N CYS A 74 5.62 -2.09 -19.18
CA CYS A 74 6.11 -2.77 -17.99
C CYS A 74 5.04 -3.70 -17.40
N VAL A 75 3.80 -3.22 -17.25
CA VAL A 75 2.68 -4.05 -16.78
C VAL A 75 2.43 -5.22 -17.73
N GLU A 76 2.39 -5.00 -19.04
CA GLU A 76 2.21 -6.07 -20.02
C GLU A 76 3.30 -7.14 -19.92
N TYR A 77 4.58 -6.74 -19.89
CA TYR A 77 5.72 -7.64 -19.80
C TYR A 77 5.73 -8.44 -18.49
N ILE A 78 5.38 -7.83 -17.36
CA ILE A 78 5.25 -8.55 -16.07
C ILE A 78 4.26 -9.71 -16.21
N PHE A 79 3.14 -9.52 -16.91
CA PHE A 79 2.15 -10.58 -17.11
C PHE A 79 2.51 -11.56 -18.24
N LEU A 80 3.52 -11.30 -19.06
CA LEU A 80 4.10 -12.28 -19.97
C LEU A 80 4.93 -13.33 -19.23
N GLU A 81 5.61 -12.93 -18.15
CA GLU A 81 6.41 -13.79 -17.29
C GLU A 81 5.57 -14.78 -16.45
N ASP A 82 6.27 -15.67 -15.74
CA ASP A 82 5.64 -16.57 -14.76
C ASP A 82 5.18 -15.79 -13.51
N THR A 83 3.87 -15.58 -13.44
CA THR A 83 3.18 -14.88 -12.34
C THR A 83 2.49 -15.84 -11.36
N THR A 84 2.81 -17.14 -11.38
CA THR A 84 2.14 -18.14 -10.53
C THR A 84 2.21 -17.83 -9.04
N GLY A 85 3.23 -17.10 -8.57
CA GLY A 85 3.32 -16.61 -7.19
C GLY A 85 2.13 -15.74 -6.74
N MET A 86 1.44 -15.05 -7.67
CA MET A 86 0.23 -14.29 -7.35
C MET A 86 -0.90 -15.16 -6.79
N ASN A 87 -0.90 -16.46 -7.08
CA ASN A 87 -1.90 -17.40 -6.55
C ASN A 87 -1.74 -17.56 -5.04
N ASP A 88 -0.51 -17.77 -4.59
CA ASP A 88 -0.19 -17.94 -3.17
C ASP A 88 -0.35 -16.61 -2.42
N GLU A 89 0.06 -15.51 -3.05
CA GLU A 89 -0.16 -14.16 -2.52
C GLU A 89 -1.66 -13.88 -2.30
N ALA A 90 -2.52 -14.25 -3.26
CA ALA A 90 -3.96 -14.08 -3.09
C ALA A 90 -4.54 -14.96 -1.95
N VAL A 91 -3.99 -16.15 -1.73
CA VAL A 91 -4.38 -17.03 -0.60
C VAL A 91 -4.00 -16.39 0.73
N VAL A 92 -2.78 -15.84 0.82
CA VAL A 92 -2.26 -15.12 2.00
C VAL A 92 -3.10 -13.86 2.24
N CYS A 93 -3.22 -12.99 1.25
CA CYS A 93 -3.94 -11.72 1.35
C CYS A 93 -5.42 -11.89 1.71
N LEU A 94 -6.08 -12.95 1.22
CA LEU A 94 -7.49 -13.23 1.53
C LEU A 94 -7.68 -14.03 2.82
N LYS A 95 -6.61 -14.32 3.56
CA LYS A 95 -6.64 -15.06 4.84
C LYS A 95 -7.44 -16.35 4.72
N LYS A 96 -7.17 -17.09 3.64
CA LYS A 96 -7.84 -18.36 3.32
C LYS A 96 -7.47 -19.49 4.26
N THR A 97 -6.27 -19.41 4.81
CA THR A 97 -5.80 -20.24 5.91
C THR A 97 -5.55 -19.33 7.09
N THR A 98 -5.91 -19.78 8.30
CA THR A 98 -5.66 -19.04 9.54
C THR A 98 -4.17 -19.06 9.88
N GLY A 99 -3.64 -17.93 10.33
CA GLY A 99 -2.27 -17.85 10.85
C GLY A 99 -1.21 -17.49 9.81
N LEU A 100 -1.59 -17.22 8.57
CA LEU A 100 -0.65 -16.83 7.51
C LEU A 100 -0.04 -15.45 7.75
N TRP A 101 -0.73 -14.56 8.46
CA TRP A 101 -0.20 -13.23 8.80
C TRP A 101 0.54 -13.21 10.14
N GLY A 102 0.68 -14.37 10.80
CA GLY A 102 1.33 -14.48 12.10
C GLY A 102 0.72 -13.55 13.15
N VAL A 103 1.57 -12.74 13.78
CA VAL A 103 1.12 -11.75 14.79
C VAL A 103 0.25 -10.64 14.21
N CYS A 104 0.34 -10.38 12.90
CA CYS A 104 -0.46 -9.37 12.21
C CYS A 104 -1.85 -9.89 11.82
N GLU A 105 -2.21 -11.12 12.19
CA GLU A 105 -3.58 -11.64 12.06
C GLU A 105 -4.61 -10.74 12.75
N ASP A 106 -4.21 -10.12 13.86
CA ASP A 106 -4.97 -9.15 14.64
C ASP A 106 -4.07 -7.96 14.95
N LEU A 107 -4.21 -6.90 14.15
CA LEU A 107 -3.41 -5.69 14.25
C LEU A 107 -3.52 -5.01 15.64
N PRO A 108 -4.70 -4.89 16.27
CA PRO A 108 -4.79 -4.46 17.67
C PRO A 108 -3.98 -5.30 18.65
N ILE A 109 -3.94 -6.63 18.50
CA ILE A 109 -3.06 -7.48 19.32
C ILE A 109 -1.60 -7.09 19.05
N TYR A 110 -1.19 -7.02 17.79
CA TYR A 110 0.18 -6.67 17.42
C TYR A 110 0.65 -5.35 18.06
N ILE A 111 -0.18 -4.29 17.99
CA ILE A 111 0.16 -2.98 18.58
C ILE A 111 0.40 -3.09 20.09
N ARG A 112 -0.39 -3.89 20.82
CA ARG A 112 -0.14 -4.12 22.26
C ARG A 112 1.19 -4.81 22.52
N TRP A 113 1.60 -5.70 21.64
CA TRP A 113 2.89 -6.38 21.75
C TRP A 113 4.05 -5.43 21.42
N LEU A 114 3.87 -4.57 20.42
CA LEU A 114 4.82 -3.51 20.09
C LEU A 114 5.06 -2.59 21.30
N VAL A 115 4.00 -2.09 21.93
CA VAL A 115 4.11 -1.25 23.14
C VAL A 115 4.87 -1.95 24.26
N ARG A 116 4.60 -3.25 24.49
CA ARG A 116 5.33 -4.04 25.51
C ARG A 116 6.80 -4.22 25.17
N ALA A 117 7.11 -4.43 23.89
CA ALA A 117 8.49 -4.56 23.43
C ALA A 117 9.26 -3.25 23.66
N GLU A 118 8.68 -2.11 23.30
CA GLU A 118 9.28 -0.79 23.54
C GLU A 118 9.44 -0.48 25.03
N GLN A 119 8.46 -0.83 25.87
CA GLN A 119 8.60 -0.71 27.33
C GLN A 119 9.79 -1.52 27.87
N TRP A 120 9.95 -2.76 27.39
CA TRP A 120 11.05 -3.62 27.82
C TRP A 120 12.40 -3.09 27.32
N TYR A 121 12.44 -2.58 26.10
CA TYR A 121 13.63 -1.98 25.52
C TYR A 121 14.09 -0.74 26.31
N GLN A 122 13.17 0.18 26.66
CA GLN A 122 13.48 1.37 27.47
C GLN A 122 13.92 1.03 28.91
N GLN A 123 13.44 -0.07 29.49
CA GLN A 123 13.93 -0.56 30.79
C GLN A 123 15.40 -0.98 30.72
N GLY A 124 15.84 -1.53 29.58
CA GLY A 124 17.22 -1.90 29.31
C GLY A 124 18.13 -0.74 28.90
N HIS A 125 17.53 0.35 28.40
CA HIS A 125 18.23 1.53 27.87
C HIS A 125 17.64 2.83 28.48
N PRO A 126 17.87 3.11 29.77
CA PRO A 126 17.25 4.25 30.47
C PRO A 126 17.58 5.63 29.90
N GLU A 127 18.66 5.72 29.13
CA GLU A 127 19.07 6.88 28.35
C GLU A 127 18.15 7.15 27.14
N GLU A 128 17.55 6.11 26.58
CA GLU A 128 16.64 6.19 25.43
C GLU A 128 15.21 6.45 25.90
N LYS A 129 14.94 7.71 26.24
CA LYS A 129 13.62 8.16 26.71
C LYS A 129 12.65 8.55 25.59
N GLN A 130 13.10 8.53 24.35
CA GLN A 130 12.24 8.91 23.23
C GLN A 130 11.29 7.75 22.88
N PRO A 131 10.00 8.04 22.65
CA PRO A 131 9.08 7.02 22.17
C PRO A 131 9.45 6.60 20.74
N LEU A 132 9.15 5.34 20.39
CA LEU A 132 9.17 4.89 19.01
C LEU A 132 8.15 5.72 18.21
N GLN A 133 8.63 6.49 17.25
CA GLN A 133 7.79 7.31 16.38
C GLN A 133 7.35 6.50 15.16
N ILE A 134 6.03 6.36 14.99
CA ILE A 134 5.43 5.67 13.86
C ILE A 134 4.61 6.69 13.08
N ARG A 135 4.97 6.90 11.82
CA ARG A 135 4.19 7.72 10.89
C ARG A 135 3.65 6.85 9.77
N ALA A 136 2.33 6.88 9.59
CA ALA A 136 1.67 6.31 8.43
C ALA A 136 1.32 7.42 7.44
N ILE A 137 1.68 7.23 6.17
CA ILE A 137 1.30 8.16 5.10
C ILE A 137 0.36 7.43 4.14
N PHE A 138 -0.79 8.04 3.89
CA PHE A 138 -1.85 7.49 3.08
C PHE A 138 -2.05 8.35 1.82
N ALA A 139 -2.33 7.70 0.70
CA ALA A 139 -2.74 8.39 -0.51
C ALA A 139 -4.22 8.79 -0.46
N GLU A 140 -4.55 9.99 -0.94
CA GLU A 140 -5.93 10.49 -0.99
C GLU A 140 -6.84 9.58 -1.84
N LYS A 141 -6.33 9.10 -2.97
CA LYS A 141 -7.04 8.24 -3.92
C LYS A 141 -6.45 6.82 -3.94
N ASP A 142 -6.19 6.22 -2.76
CA ASP A 142 -5.71 4.83 -2.68
C ASP A 142 -6.84 3.83 -3.02
N GLY A 143 -6.71 3.13 -4.15
CA GLY A 143 -7.66 2.09 -4.55
C GLY A 143 -7.55 0.79 -3.75
N MET A 144 -6.36 0.45 -3.21
CA MET A 144 -6.06 -0.84 -2.58
C MET A 144 -6.74 -0.97 -1.23
N ILE A 145 -6.54 0.01 -0.35
CA ILE A 145 -7.08 -0.03 1.01
C ILE A 145 -8.30 0.89 1.15
N GLY A 146 -8.35 1.97 0.36
CA GLY A 146 -9.36 3.00 0.43
C GLY A 146 -9.46 3.70 1.80
N PRO A 147 -10.43 4.61 1.96
CA PRO A 147 -10.62 5.37 3.20
C PRO A 147 -11.02 4.48 4.38
N LYS A 148 -11.63 3.31 4.11
CA LYS A 148 -11.99 2.35 5.16
C LYS A 148 -10.78 1.63 5.74
N GLY A 149 -9.82 1.25 4.89
CA GLY A 149 -8.58 0.62 5.33
C GLY A 149 -7.72 1.57 6.15
N GLN A 150 -7.56 2.82 5.68
CA GLN A 150 -6.92 3.89 6.44
C GLN A 150 -7.56 4.06 7.81
N LYS A 151 -8.89 4.29 7.86
CA LYS A 151 -9.61 4.49 9.12
C LYS A 151 -9.48 3.30 10.07
N TYR A 152 -9.50 2.08 9.54
CA TYR A 152 -9.30 0.88 10.36
C TYR A 152 -7.91 0.88 11.02
N PHE A 153 -6.86 1.23 10.26
CA PHE A 153 -5.49 1.30 10.78
C PHE A 153 -5.36 2.39 11.85
N GLU A 154 -5.87 3.59 11.59
CA GLU A 154 -5.90 4.70 12.54
C GLU A 154 -6.63 4.34 13.84
N ASP A 155 -7.82 3.73 13.72
CA ASP A 155 -8.61 3.26 14.86
C ASP A 155 -7.86 2.23 15.72
N CYS A 156 -7.02 1.39 15.10
CA CYS A 156 -6.22 0.40 15.85
C CYS A 156 -5.22 1.07 16.79
N PHE A 157 -4.57 2.15 16.34
CA PHE A 157 -3.67 2.93 17.18
C PHE A 157 -4.43 3.80 18.19
N ALA A 158 -5.50 4.47 17.75
CA ALA A 158 -6.29 5.37 18.61
C ALA A 158 -6.96 4.67 19.80
N ARG A 159 -7.33 3.39 19.63
CA ARG A 159 -7.94 2.57 20.70
C ARG A 159 -6.89 1.88 21.58
N SER A 160 -5.62 1.92 21.20
CA SER A 160 -4.54 1.27 21.94
C SER A 160 -3.93 2.22 22.95
N ASP A 161 -3.60 1.71 24.14
CA ASP A 161 -2.81 2.46 25.10
C ASP A 161 -1.33 2.37 24.74
N LEU A 162 -0.80 3.44 24.13
CA LEU A 162 0.58 3.53 23.69
C LEU A 162 1.57 3.80 24.83
N ASN A 163 1.09 4.04 26.05
CA ASN A 163 1.89 4.20 27.28
C ASN A 163 3.03 5.24 27.20
N GLY A 164 2.96 6.18 26.25
CA GLY A 164 4.02 7.16 26.02
C GLY A 164 5.34 6.58 25.52
N VAL A 165 5.41 5.28 25.20
CA VAL A 165 6.59 4.62 24.63
C VAL A 165 6.51 4.48 23.11
N VAL A 166 5.31 4.64 22.55
CA VAL A 166 5.04 4.70 21.11
C VAL A 166 4.27 5.98 20.83
N SER A 167 4.64 6.67 19.76
CA SER A 167 3.91 7.81 19.21
C SER A 167 3.41 7.45 17.81
N PHE A 168 2.15 7.75 17.51
CA PHE A 168 1.55 7.46 16.21
C PHE A 168 1.01 8.72 15.54
N GLU A 169 1.38 8.92 14.28
CA GLU A 169 0.89 9.98 13.41
C GLU A 169 0.37 9.37 12.10
N SER A 170 -0.75 9.90 11.60
CA SER A 170 -1.30 9.58 10.28
C SER A 170 -1.38 10.84 9.44
N VAL A 171 -0.88 10.78 8.21
CA VAL A 171 -0.89 11.90 7.25
C VAL A 171 -1.49 11.42 5.94
N MET A 172 -2.35 12.24 5.34
CA MET A 172 -2.86 12.02 3.99
C MET A 172 -2.16 12.95 3.00
N GLU A 173 -1.51 12.38 1.99
CA GLU A 173 -0.89 13.14 0.91
C GLU A 173 -1.92 13.40 -0.20
N LYS A 174 -2.30 14.67 -0.36
CA LYS A 174 -3.31 15.08 -1.35
C LYS A 174 -2.81 14.88 -2.78
N GLY A 175 -3.74 14.60 -3.69
CA GLY A 175 -3.45 14.41 -5.12
C GLY A 175 -2.71 13.12 -5.45
N THR A 176 -2.45 12.24 -4.48
CA THR A 176 -1.74 10.97 -4.71
C THR A 176 -2.69 9.77 -4.75
N GLY A 177 -2.32 8.78 -5.56
CA GLY A 177 -2.88 7.43 -5.56
C GLY A 177 -1.87 6.40 -5.02
N HIS A 178 -2.24 5.12 -5.05
CA HIS A 178 -1.45 4.03 -4.49
C HIS A 178 0.00 4.00 -5.01
N ASP A 179 0.16 4.06 -6.33
CA ASP A 179 1.47 3.93 -6.99
C ASP A 179 2.25 5.26 -6.99
N THR A 180 1.54 6.40 -6.96
CA THR A 180 2.19 7.73 -7.02
C THR A 180 2.70 8.20 -5.66
N LEU A 181 2.23 7.61 -4.56
CA LEU A 181 2.66 7.94 -3.19
C LEU A 181 4.15 7.66 -2.95
N TRP A 182 4.71 6.71 -3.72
CA TRP A 182 6.12 6.35 -3.69
C TRP A 182 6.98 7.21 -4.61
N GLY A 183 6.37 8.15 -5.33
CA GLY A 183 7.05 9.09 -6.18
C GLY A 183 8.05 9.92 -5.39
N LEU A 184 9.22 10.18 -5.98
CA LEU A 184 10.33 10.83 -5.30
C LEU A 184 9.94 12.22 -4.75
N ASP A 185 9.10 13.01 -5.43
CA ASP A 185 8.68 14.33 -4.93
C ASP A 185 7.55 14.31 -3.90
N THR A 186 7.03 13.13 -3.56
CA THR A 186 5.85 12.98 -2.70
C THR A 186 6.26 12.60 -1.27
N ALA A 187 5.79 11.47 -0.76
CA ALA A 187 5.95 11.06 0.62
C ALA A 187 7.34 10.46 0.91
N PHE A 188 7.91 9.71 -0.05
CA PHE A 188 9.09 8.89 0.20
C PHE A 188 10.35 9.71 0.54
N LEU A 189 10.72 10.72 -0.28
CA LEU A 189 11.87 11.56 0.03
C LEU A 189 11.65 12.42 1.27
N LYS A 190 10.42 12.85 1.55
CA LYS A 190 10.08 13.58 2.78
C LYS A 190 10.38 12.70 4.00
N ILE A 191 9.93 11.45 4.00
CA ILE A 191 10.23 10.47 5.07
C ILE A 191 11.74 10.31 5.25
N LEU A 192 12.50 10.11 4.16
CA LEU A 192 13.95 9.91 4.27
C LEU A 192 14.67 11.14 4.84
N ARG A 193 14.22 12.34 4.51
CA ARG A 193 14.74 13.59 5.09
C ARG A 193 14.41 13.67 6.58
N ASP A 194 13.18 13.40 6.97
CA ASP A 194 12.76 13.43 8.37
C ASP A 194 13.54 12.43 9.23
N ILE A 195 13.76 11.21 8.71
CA ILE A 195 14.58 10.18 9.37
C ILE A 195 16.02 10.69 9.53
N LYS A 196 16.61 11.25 8.46
CA LYS A 196 17.98 11.78 8.50
C LYS A 196 18.12 12.90 9.53
N ASP A 197 17.17 13.82 9.57
CA ASP A 197 17.18 14.96 10.49
C ASP A 197 17.01 14.50 11.94
N THR A 198 16.21 13.46 12.18
CA THR A 198 16.04 12.83 13.50
C THR A 198 17.33 12.14 13.96
N LEU A 199 18.05 11.46 13.06
CA LEU A 199 19.31 10.79 13.37
C LEU A 199 20.50 11.75 13.55
N SER A 200 20.36 13.00 13.11
CA SER A 200 21.42 14.02 13.18
C SER A 200 21.34 14.90 14.43
N GLN A 201 20.33 14.70 15.28
CA GLN A 201 20.12 15.37 16.57
C GLN A 201 20.67 14.55 17.73
#